data_AF-A0A1S3QQN6-F1
#
_entry.id   AF-A0A1S3QQN6-F1
#
_cell.length_a   1.000
_cell.length_b   1.000
_cell.length_c   1.000
_cell.angle_alpha   90.00
_cell.angle_beta   90.00
_cell.angle_gamma   90.00
#
_symmetry.space_group_name_H-M   'P 1'
#
loop_
_entity.id
_entity.type
_entity.pdbx_description
1 polymer ?
#
loop_
_entity_poly.entity_id
_entity_poly.type
_entity_poly.pdbx_seq_one_letter_code
_entity_poly.pdbx_strand_id
1 'polypeptide(L)'
;MLIPVAHFHKEVFGTFGIPFLLKIRQGEPFRDVMRRIQSMLEIQEKEFEKFKFAIVMMGRHQYITEDEYEVNLKDFQPQPGNMSHPRPWLGLDHFNKAPKRGRYTYLEKAIKIHN
;
A
#
# COMPACT_ATOMS: atom_id res chain seq x y z
N MET A 1 -12.39 -0.27 -13.73
CA MET A 1 -12.83 -0.70 -12.39
C MET A 1 -12.35 0.32 -11.36
N LEU A 2 -13.09 0.55 -10.28
CA LEU A 2 -12.59 1.30 -9.12
C LEU A 2 -11.98 0.31 -8.13
N ILE A 3 -10.77 0.58 -7.67
CA ILE A 3 -10.07 -0.23 -6.67
C ILE A 3 -9.67 0.61 -5.45
N PRO A 4 -9.69 0.02 -4.24
CA PRO A 4 -9.12 0.64 -3.06
C PRO A 4 -7.60 0.69 -3.13
N VAL A 5 -7.03 1.80 -2.67
CA VAL A 5 -5.60 2.05 -2.54
C VAL A 5 -5.29 2.49 -1.11
N ALA A 6 -4.24 1.95 -0.50
CA ALA A 6 -3.79 2.36 0.81
C ALA A 6 -2.25 2.32 0.93
N HIS A 7 -1.71 3.10 1.87
CA HIS A 7 -0.28 3.12 2.15
C HIS A 7 0.06 2.11 3.25
N PHE A 8 1.20 1.47 3.14
CA PHE A 8 1.77 0.62 4.20
C PHE A 8 3.29 0.76 4.23
N HIS A 9 3.93 0.22 5.27
CA HIS A 9 5.39 0.18 5.34
C HIS A 9 5.87 -1.18 5.85
N LYS A 10 6.62 -1.91 5.02
CA LYS A 10 7.16 -3.28 5.27
C LYS A 10 6.09 -4.35 5.48
N GLU A 11 5.19 -4.16 6.44
CA GLU A 11 4.12 -5.08 6.77
C GLU A 11 2.79 -4.54 6.26
N VAL A 12 2.01 -5.40 5.60
CA VAL A 12 0.72 -5.07 5.00
C VAL A 12 -0.28 -4.51 6.02
N PHE A 13 -0.19 -4.96 7.28
CA PHE A 13 -1.04 -4.48 8.37
C PHE A 13 -0.56 -3.14 8.96
N GLY A 14 0.67 -2.72 8.65
CA GLY A 14 1.25 -1.44 9.04
C GLY A 14 0.77 -0.29 8.16
N THR A 15 -0.54 -0.21 7.92
CA THR A 15 -1.14 0.82 7.06
C THR A 15 -1.12 2.20 7.72
N PHE A 16 -0.99 3.24 6.91
CA PHE A 16 -1.04 4.64 7.37
C PHE A 16 -1.56 5.58 6.27
N GLY A 17 -1.65 6.88 6.58
CA GLY A 17 -2.04 7.90 5.62
C GLY A 17 -3.53 7.86 5.29
N ILE A 18 -3.89 8.38 4.11
CA ILE A 18 -5.28 8.52 3.67
C ILE A 18 -5.53 7.53 2.52
N PRO A 19 -6.39 6.51 2.70
CA PRO A 19 -6.77 5.62 1.62
C PRO A 19 -7.67 6.34 0.61
N PHE A 20 -7.62 5.93 -0.65
CA PHE A 20 -8.44 6.51 -1.73
C PHE A 20 -8.87 5.45 -2.74
N LEU A 21 -9.83 5.81 -3.59
CA LEU A 21 -10.26 4.97 -4.71
C LEU A 21 -9.54 5.40 -5.99
N LEU A 22 -9.08 4.43 -6.76
CA LEU A 22 -8.40 4.67 -8.03
C LEU A 22 -9.14 3.95 -9.16
N LYS A 23 -9.35 4.65 -10.28
CA LYS A 23 -9.87 4.06 -11.51
C LYS A 23 -8.74 3.41 -12.30
N ILE A 24 -8.90 2.14 -12.62
CA ILE A 24 -8.01 1.35 -13.47
C ILE A 24 -8.73 0.81 -14.71
N ARG A 25 -8.01 0.59 -15.81
CA ARG A 25 -8.55 0.01 -17.05
C ARG A 25 -7.82 -1.29 -17.39
N GLN A 26 -8.51 -2.19 -18.11
CA GLN A 26 -7.89 -3.44 -18.58
C GLN A 26 -6.82 -3.13 -19.63
N GLY A 27 -5.66 -3.80 -19.54
CA GLY A 27 -4.54 -3.64 -20.47
C GLY A 27 -3.84 -2.29 -20.37
N GLU A 28 -4.09 -1.53 -19.30
CA GLU A 28 -3.45 -0.24 -19.09
C GLU A 28 -2.01 -0.44 -18.58
N PRO A 29 -1.00 0.23 -19.17
CA PRO A 29 0.36 0.17 -18.65
C PRO A 29 0.42 0.69 -17.21
N PHE A 30 1.10 -0.01 -16.32
CA PHE A 30 1.16 0.40 -14.92
C PHE A 30 1.84 1.75 -14.72
N ARG A 31 2.73 2.15 -15.62
CA ARG A 31 3.33 3.50 -15.64
C ARG A 31 2.27 4.62 -15.72
N ASP A 32 1.16 4.41 -16.43
CA ASP A 32 0.05 5.38 -16.49
C ASP A 32 -0.74 5.43 -15.18
N VAL A 33 -0.88 4.28 -14.53
CA VAL A 33 -1.45 4.19 -13.19
C VAL A 33 -0.60 4.96 -12.19
N MET A 34 0.72 4.74 -12.20
CA MET A 34 1.69 5.43 -11.34
C MET A 34 1.63 6.94 -11.50
N ARG A 35 1.62 7.45 -12.75
CA ARG A 35 1.49 8.90 -13.02
C ARG A 35 0.23 9.50 -12.40
N ARG A 36 -0.90 8.80 -12.45
CA ARG A 36 -2.14 9.26 -11.80
C ARG A 36 -2.02 9.25 -10.29
N ILE A 37 -1.43 8.22 -9.70
CA ILE A 37 -1.20 8.15 -8.25
C ILE A 37 -0.31 9.31 -7.80
N GLN A 38 0.80 9.54 -8.51
CA GLN A 38 1.71 10.64 -8.22
C GLN A 38 1.01 12.00 -8.26
N SER A 39 0.21 12.25 -9.30
CA SER A 39 -0.56 13.49 -9.44
C SER A 39 -1.63 13.65 -8.35
N MET A 40 -2.28 12.57 -7.92
CA MET A 40 -3.28 12.61 -6.86
C MET A 40 -2.68 12.83 -5.47
N LEU A 41 -1.45 12.35 -5.25
CA LEU A 41 -0.76 12.49 -3.96
C LEU A 41 0.06 13.80 -3.86
N GLU A 42 0.27 14.50 -4.97
CA GLU A 42 1.08 15.73 -5.04
C GLU A 42 2.51 15.54 -4.50
N ILE A 43 3.09 14.36 -4.73
CA ILE A 43 4.43 13.99 -4.25
C ILE A 43 5.49 14.27 -5.32
N GLN A 44 6.65 14.78 -4.88
CA GLN A 44 7.80 15.01 -5.76
C GLN A 44 8.32 13.71 -6.37
N GLU A 45 8.79 13.76 -7.61
CA GLU A 45 9.29 12.61 -8.37
C GLU A 45 10.34 11.80 -7.60
N LYS A 46 11.37 12.46 -7.05
CA LYS A 46 12.44 11.80 -6.26
C LYS A 46 11.96 11.05 -5.02
N GLU A 47 10.82 11.44 -4.47
CA GLU A 47 10.21 10.73 -3.36
C GLU A 47 9.35 9.58 -3.86
N PHE A 48 8.61 9.81 -4.94
CA PHE A 48 7.74 8.82 -5.55
C PHE A 48 8.53 7.62 -6.13
N GLU A 49 9.74 7.84 -6.64
CA GLU A 49 10.67 6.77 -7.08
C GLU A 49 11.00 5.75 -5.98
N LYS A 50 10.80 6.08 -4.71
CA LYS A 50 11.04 5.17 -3.58
C LYS A 50 9.85 4.28 -3.25
N PHE A 51 8.70 4.54 -3.87
CA PHE A 51 7.49 3.76 -3.65
C PHE A 51 7.66 2.39 -4.28
N LYS A 52 7.07 1.38 -3.65
CA LYS A 52 6.84 0.08 -4.29
C LYS A 52 5.36 -0.20 -4.31
N PHE A 53 4.89 -0.80 -5.40
CA PHE A 53 3.48 -1.08 -5.59
C PHE A 53 3.23 -2.58 -5.45
N ALA A 54 2.17 -2.95 -4.74
CA ALA A 54 1.83 -4.34 -4.53
C ALA A 54 0.33 -4.58 -4.66
N ILE A 55 -0.05 -5.73 -5.22
CA ILE A 55 -1.41 -6.24 -5.11
C ILE A 55 -1.53 -6.98 -3.79
N VAL A 56 -2.48 -6.56 -2.95
CA VAL A 56 -2.67 -7.11 -1.61
C VAL A 56 -4.01 -7.83 -1.52
N MET A 57 -3.99 -9.06 -1.01
CA MET A 57 -5.19 -9.84 -0.73
C MET A 57 -4.96 -10.71 0.51
N MET A 58 -5.90 -10.69 1.46
CA MET A 58 -5.87 -11.54 2.66
C MET A 58 -4.53 -11.49 3.45
N GLY A 59 -3.94 -10.30 3.58
CA GLY A 59 -2.67 -10.09 4.31
C GLY A 59 -1.40 -10.52 3.55
N ARG A 60 -1.55 -11.11 2.36
CA ARG A 60 -0.44 -11.42 1.44
C ARG A 60 -0.32 -10.32 0.40
N HIS A 61 0.90 -10.03 -0.02
CA HIS A 61 1.18 -9.04 -1.06
C HIS A 61 2.09 -9.63 -2.14
N GLN A 62 1.89 -9.18 -3.37
CA GLN A 62 2.78 -9.45 -4.50
C GLN A 62 3.19 -8.12 -5.10
N TYR A 63 4.49 -7.85 -5.14
CA TYR A 63 5.00 -6.63 -5.76
C TYR A 63 4.82 -6.67 -7.27
N ILE A 64 4.47 -5.53 -7.82
CA ILE A 64 4.27 -5.32 -9.25
C ILE A 64 5.60 -4.91 -9.87
N THR A 65 5.97 -5.52 -10.99
CA THR A 65 7.09 -5.05 -11.83
C THR A 65 6.62 -3.86 -12.66
N GLU A 66 7.00 -2.65 -12.25
CA GLU A 66 6.46 -1.38 -12.78
C GLU A 66 6.63 -1.20 -14.30
N ASP A 67 7.69 -1.76 -14.87
CA ASP A 67 8.04 -1.61 -16.28
C ASP A 67 7.35 -2.62 -17.21
N GLU A 68 6.91 -3.76 -16.68
CA GLU A 68 6.39 -4.88 -17.45
C GLU A 68 4.90 -5.13 -17.20
N TYR A 69 4.37 -4.67 -16.07
CA TYR A 69 3.00 -4.96 -15.69
C TYR A 69 1.98 -4.16 -16.51
N GLU A 70 1.09 -4.89 -17.18
CA GLU A 70 -0.15 -4.37 -17.72
C GLU A 70 -1.32 -4.74 -16.80
N VAL A 71 -2.17 -3.76 -16.51
CA VAL A 71 -3.27 -3.95 -15.57
C VAL A 71 -4.24 -5.02 -16.05
N ASN A 72 -4.40 -6.06 -15.25
CA ASN A 72 -5.45 -7.05 -15.40
C ASN A 72 -6.52 -6.86 -14.33
N LEU A 73 -7.76 -6.59 -14.74
CA LEU A 73 -8.86 -6.34 -13.80
C LEU A 73 -9.17 -7.57 -12.93
N LYS A 74 -8.88 -8.79 -13.41
CA LYS A 74 -9.09 -10.03 -12.64
C LYS A 74 -8.22 -10.09 -11.39
N ASP A 75 -7.04 -9.47 -11.41
CA ASP A 75 -6.10 -9.48 -10.28
C ASP A 75 -6.64 -8.68 -9.09
N PHE A 76 -7.60 -7.79 -9.36
CA PHE A 76 -8.29 -6.97 -8.36
C PHE A 76 -9.75 -7.41 -8.11
N GLN A 77 -10.15 -8.56 -8.64
CA GLN A 77 -11.45 -9.16 -8.35
C GLN A 77 -11.32 -10.20 -7.23
N PRO A 78 -12.33 -10.32 -6.35
CA PRO A 78 -12.39 -11.44 -5.41
C PRO A 78 -12.61 -12.76 -6.18
N GLN A 79 -12.27 -13.87 -5.54
CA GLN A 79 -12.43 -15.20 -6.12
C GLN A 79 -13.90 -15.44 -6.56
N PRO A 80 -14.15 -16.04 -7.75
CA PRO A 80 -15.51 -16.23 -8.27
C PRO A 80 -16.40 -16.97 -7.26
N GLY A 81 -17.60 -16.44 -7.00
CA GLY A 81 -18.56 -17.00 -6.05
C GLY A 81 -18.47 -16.47 -4.62
N ASN A 82 -17.45 -15.68 -4.28
CA ASN A 82 -17.17 -15.24 -2.90
C ASN A 82 -17.21 -13.70 -2.75
N MET A 83 -18.37 -13.10 -2.98
CA MET A 83 -18.60 -11.64 -2.82
C MET A 83 -18.40 -11.12 -1.39
N SER A 84 -18.45 -12.00 -0.37
CA SER A 84 -18.22 -11.66 1.04
C SER A 84 -16.74 -11.64 1.45
N HIS A 85 -15.83 -12.11 0.60
CA HIS A 85 -14.41 -12.10 0.92
C HIS A 85 -13.80 -10.70 0.71
N PRO A 86 -12.82 -10.29 1.52
CA PRO A 86 -12.10 -9.04 1.34
C PRO A 86 -11.57 -8.91 -0.09
N ARG A 87 -11.94 -7.81 -0.75
CA ARG A 87 -11.49 -7.53 -2.12
C ARG A 87 -9.99 -7.20 -2.10
N PRO A 88 -9.25 -7.57 -3.17
CA PRO A 88 -7.87 -7.12 -3.32
C PRO A 88 -7.78 -5.61 -3.42
N TRP A 89 -6.64 -5.07 -2.99
CA TRP A 89 -6.37 -3.63 -3.01
C TRP A 89 -4.95 -3.35 -3.48
N LEU A 90 -4.70 -2.13 -3.95
CA LEU A 90 -3.37 -1.69 -4.37
C LEU A 90 -2.64 -1.07 -3.18
N GLY A 91 -1.54 -1.67 -2.77
CA GLY A 91 -0.67 -1.18 -1.71
C GLY A 91 0.42 -0.26 -2.23
N LEU A 92 0.64 0.84 -1.51
CA LEU A 92 1.74 1.78 -1.70
C LEU A 92 2.73 1.62 -0.54
N ASP A 93 3.82 0.88 -0.76
CA ASP A 93 4.87 0.69 0.25
C ASP A 93 5.83 1.87 0.23
N HIS A 94 5.83 2.65 1.30
CA HIS A 94 6.78 3.76 1.49
C HIS A 94 6.91 4.14 2.96
N PHE A 95 7.85 5.03 3.28
CA PHE A 95 8.04 5.49 4.66
C PHE A 95 6.95 6.49 5.08
N ASN A 96 6.32 6.24 6.22
CA ASN A 96 5.45 7.23 6.84
C ASN A 96 6.26 8.44 7.33
N LYS A 97 6.05 9.60 6.68
CA LYS A 97 6.64 10.88 7.06
C LYS A 97 5.83 11.68 8.08
N ALA A 98 4.66 11.18 8.49
CA ALA A 98 3.87 11.84 9.52
C ALA A 98 4.68 11.90 10.83
N PRO A 99 4.65 13.03 11.56
CA PRO A 99 5.38 13.17 12.81
C PRO A 99 4.90 12.11 13.80
N LYS A 100 5.78 11.19 14.19
CA LYS A 100 5.50 10.23 15.25
C LYS A 100 5.37 11.00 16.56
N ARG A 101 4.24 10.85 17.26
CA ARG A 101 4.10 11.36 18.64
C ARG A 101 5.23 10.76 19.48
N GLY A 102 6.01 11.60 20.15
CA GLY A 102 7.10 11.15 21.03
C GLY A 102 6.54 10.22 22.10
N ARG A 103 7.16 9.04 22.30
CA ARG A 103 6.81 8.16 23.41
C ARG A 103 7.29 8.79 24.71
N TYR A 104 6.40 8.84 25.68
CA TYR A 104 6.74 9.13 27.08
C TYR A 104 7.35 7.87 27.71
N THR A 105 8.62 7.59 27.41
CA THR A 105 9.36 6.36 27.81
C THR A 105 10.09 6.51 29.15
N TYR A 106 9.55 7.25 30.12
CA TYR A 106 10.27 7.43 31.38
C TYR A 106 10.23 6.18 32.29
N LEU A 107 9.31 5.26 32.03
CA LEU A 107 9.00 4.10 32.89
C LEU A 107 9.34 2.74 32.27
N GLU A 108 9.69 2.67 30.97
CA GLU A 108 10.17 1.42 30.36
C GLU A 108 11.66 1.24 30.69
N LYS A 109 11.97 0.54 31.79
CA LYS A 109 13.32 0.06 32.12
C LYS A 109 13.33 -1.46 32.22
N ALA A 110 14.47 -2.07 31.89
CA ALA A 110 14.68 -3.51 32.10
C ALA A 110 14.43 -3.88 33.57
N ILE A 111 13.62 -4.92 33.80
CA ILE A 111 13.37 -5.46 35.14
C ILE A 111 14.60 -6.24 35.58
N LYS A 112 15.07 -5.98 36.81
CA LYS A 112 16.17 -6.73 37.45
C LYS A 112 15.61 -7.44 38.67
N ILE A 113 15.89 -8.72 38.80
CA ILE A 113 15.60 -9.52 40.00
C ILE A 113 16.91 -9.64 40.77
N HIS A 114 16.89 -9.28 42.06
CA HIS A 114 18.01 -9.41 42.97
C HIS A 114 17.73 -10.55 43.96
N ASN A 115 18.78 -11.32 44.30
CA ASN A 115 18.73 -12.41 45.29
C ASN A 115 18.82 -11.88 46.72
#